data_AF-I3TCL0-F1
#
_entry.id   AF-I3TCL0-F1
#
_cell.length_a   1.000
_cell.length_b   1.000
_cell.length_c   1.000
_cell.angle_alpha   90.00
_cell.angle_beta   90.00
_cell.angle_gamma   90.00
#
_symmetry.space_group_name_H-M   'P 1'
#
loop_
_entity.id
_entity.type
_entity.pdbx_description
1 polymer ?
#
loop_
_entity_poly.entity_id
_entity_poly.type
_entity_poly.pdbx_seq_one_letter_code
_entity_poly.pdbx_strand_id
1 'polypeptide(L)'
;MHELEKQDTYVSRVLCFPKPSCAELSDRVSRLVRAGFLSLVEEGKLFQGIRVLGKGYTSVVVLALHAVHGLGALKVRRLDSRRASLATEGELLSYASTLGVAPRVYYYDDDYVFMEYLDSSKCTPFEESLARLVVKGDVEGVRSAVSRVLDALFLLDKHGLFHRELNRPGSHIMVCEGGVKVLDWESASRSGKPSNLTQLVSYLLHRFKYSDQLKRALNIKEDAVLETLRAYKNSVNEENLNNVKRCLGLVQL
;
A
#
# COMPACT_ATOMS: atom_id res chain seq x y z
N MET A 1 -22.99 10.73 -4.66
CA MET A 1 -22.35 10.44 -5.95
C MET A 1 -22.46 11.68 -6.80
N HIS A 2 -21.37 12.11 -7.43
CA HIS A 2 -21.22 13.41 -8.08
C HIS A 2 -20.77 13.19 -9.52
N GLU A 3 -21.66 13.43 -10.47
CA GLU A 3 -21.37 13.24 -11.90
C GLU A 3 -20.33 14.24 -12.39
N LEU A 4 -19.36 13.77 -13.19
CA LEU A 4 -18.24 14.60 -13.66
C LEU A 4 -18.67 15.64 -14.71
N GLU A 5 -19.71 15.36 -15.49
CA GLU A 5 -20.19 16.27 -16.55
C GLU A 5 -21.10 17.40 -16.02
N LYS A 6 -21.40 17.40 -14.73
CA LYS A 6 -22.21 18.44 -14.07
C LYS A 6 -21.31 19.34 -13.23
N GLN A 7 -21.68 20.61 -13.12
CA GLN A 7 -21.03 21.51 -12.18
C GLN A 7 -21.32 21.03 -10.75
N ASP A 8 -20.28 20.65 -10.02
CA ASP A 8 -20.40 20.09 -8.67
C ASP A 8 -19.25 20.58 -7.76
N THR A 9 -19.60 21.00 -6.55
CA THR A 9 -18.64 21.60 -5.61
C THR A 9 -17.70 20.57 -4.99
N TYR A 10 -18.14 19.32 -4.81
CA TYR A 10 -17.30 18.22 -4.34
C TYR A 10 -16.27 17.84 -5.41
N VAL A 11 -16.71 17.68 -6.66
CA VAL A 11 -15.80 17.41 -7.80
C VAL A 11 -14.73 18.51 -7.91
N SER A 12 -15.14 19.78 -7.87
CA SER A 12 -14.20 20.90 -7.90
C SER A 12 -13.17 20.83 -6.77
N ARG A 13 -13.61 20.59 -5.53
CA ARG A 13 -12.71 20.51 -4.36
C ARG A 13 -11.75 19.33 -4.41
N VAL A 14 -12.19 18.17 -4.93
CA VAL A 14 -11.31 17.01 -5.08
C VAL A 14 -10.25 17.28 -6.15
N LEU A 15 -10.66 17.73 -7.34
CA LEU A 15 -9.75 17.90 -8.47
C LEU A 15 -8.83 19.12 -8.33
N CYS A 16 -9.23 20.11 -7.54
CA CYS A 16 -8.43 21.30 -7.26
C CYS A 16 -7.77 21.29 -5.87
N PHE A 17 -7.81 20.16 -5.16
CA PHE A 17 -7.30 20.07 -3.80
C PHE A 17 -5.85 20.58 -3.70
N PRO A 18 -5.51 21.43 -2.71
CA PRO A 18 -6.31 21.80 -1.52
C PRO A 18 -7.24 23.01 -1.69
N LYS A 19 -7.34 23.59 -2.89
CA LYS A 19 -8.18 24.76 -3.14
C LYS A 19 -9.61 24.34 -3.50
N PRO A 20 -10.63 25.20 -3.25
CA PRO A 20 -12.00 24.90 -3.64
C PRO A 20 -12.22 24.90 -5.16
N SER A 21 -11.36 25.60 -5.91
CA SER A 21 -11.36 25.68 -7.37
C SER A 21 -9.95 26.00 -7.90
N CYS A 22 -9.75 25.83 -9.21
CA CYS A 22 -8.47 25.97 -9.89
C CYS A 22 -8.67 26.22 -11.39
N ALA A 23 -7.65 26.76 -12.06
CA ALA A 23 -7.70 27.04 -13.50
C ALA A 23 -7.72 25.74 -14.33
N GLU A 24 -7.15 24.67 -13.80
CA GLU A 24 -7.00 23.36 -14.42
C GLU A 24 -8.26 22.49 -14.33
N LEU A 25 -9.30 22.94 -13.63
CA LEU A 25 -10.48 22.12 -13.32
C LEU A 25 -11.13 21.53 -14.58
N SER A 26 -11.36 22.36 -15.60
CA SER A 26 -12.02 21.94 -16.83
C SER A 26 -11.21 20.87 -17.59
N ASP A 27 -9.88 21.04 -17.68
CA ASP A 27 -9.00 20.03 -18.28
C ASP A 27 -9.00 18.72 -17.49
N ARG A 28 -8.87 18.81 -16.17
CA ARG A 28 -8.87 17.67 -15.25
C ARG A 28 -10.17 16.86 -15.35
N VAL A 29 -11.32 17.52 -15.38
CA VAL A 29 -12.62 16.86 -15.60
C VAL A 29 -12.67 16.22 -16.99
N SER A 30 -12.28 16.95 -18.04
CA SER A 30 -12.31 16.45 -19.42
C SER A 30 -11.45 15.21 -19.61
N ARG A 31 -10.27 15.14 -18.97
CA ARG A 31 -9.41 13.95 -19.01
C ARG A 31 -10.03 12.75 -18.30
N LEU A 32 -10.64 12.94 -17.14
CA LEU A 32 -11.36 11.85 -16.45
C LEU A 32 -12.55 11.36 -17.27
N VAL A 33 -13.37 12.24 -17.84
CA VAL A 33 -14.51 11.84 -18.68
C VAL A 33 -14.02 11.07 -19.91
N ARG A 34 -12.98 11.56 -20.60
CA ARG A 34 -12.37 10.85 -21.75
C ARG A 34 -11.76 9.51 -21.37
N ALA A 35 -11.22 9.38 -20.16
CA ALA A 35 -10.71 8.12 -19.64
C ALA A 35 -11.83 7.14 -19.22
N GLY A 36 -13.11 7.55 -19.23
CA GLY A 36 -14.25 6.68 -18.95
C GLY A 36 -14.81 6.78 -17.53
N PHE A 37 -14.41 7.80 -16.76
CA PHE A 37 -14.98 8.07 -15.44
C PHE A 37 -16.34 8.75 -15.56
N LEU A 38 -17.29 8.30 -14.73
CA LEU A 38 -18.67 8.80 -14.71
C LEU A 38 -18.90 9.75 -13.52
N SER A 39 -18.40 9.39 -12.35
CA SER A 39 -18.67 10.13 -11.12
C SER A 39 -17.62 9.92 -10.05
N LEU A 40 -17.55 10.85 -9.09
CA LEU A 40 -16.86 10.67 -7.81
C LEU A 40 -17.88 10.32 -6.72
N VAL A 41 -17.47 9.53 -5.75
CA VAL A 41 -18.32 9.13 -4.62
C VAL A 41 -17.74 9.73 -3.34
N GLU A 42 -18.54 10.59 -2.70
CA GLU A 42 -18.17 11.24 -1.45
C GLU A 42 -18.25 10.26 -0.28
N GLU A 43 -17.12 9.64 0.04
CA GLU A 43 -17.02 8.63 1.08
C GLU A 43 -15.68 8.71 1.83
N GLY A 44 -15.63 8.09 3.01
CA GLY A 44 -14.46 8.08 3.88
C GLY A 44 -14.44 9.21 4.91
N LYS A 45 -13.22 9.58 5.33
CA LYS A 45 -12.99 10.51 6.43
C LYS A 45 -13.06 11.95 5.92
N LEU A 46 -13.68 12.82 6.72
CA LEU A 46 -13.71 14.26 6.43
C LEU A 46 -12.30 14.85 6.64
N PHE A 47 -11.72 15.40 5.58
CA PHE A 47 -10.43 16.07 5.60
C PHE A 47 -10.50 17.39 4.85
N GLN A 48 -10.23 18.50 5.53
CA GLN A 48 -10.25 19.87 4.95
C GLN A 48 -11.50 20.17 4.11
N GLY A 49 -12.67 19.71 4.57
CA GLY A 49 -13.96 20.00 3.94
C GLY A 49 -14.32 19.14 2.72
N ILE A 50 -13.65 18.00 2.52
CA ILE A 50 -14.07 16.92 1.61
C ILE A 50 -13.97 15.55 2.29
N ARG A 51 -14.84 14.59 1.95
CA ARG A 51 -14.63 13.20 2.34
C ARG A 51 -13.72 12.48 1.35
N VAL A 52 -12.71 11.82 1.88
CA VAL A 52 -11.70 11.06 1.12
C VAL A 52 -11.42 9.72 1.79
N LEU A 53 -11.04 8.72 0.99
CA LEU A 53 -10.57 7.42 1.49
C LEU A 53 -9.20 7.55 2.17
N GLY A 54 -8.35 8.43 1.63
CA GLY A 54 -7.00 8.62 2.13
C GLY A 54 -6.41 9.94 1.64
N LYS A 55 -5.39 10.40 2.35
CA LYS A 55 -4.60 11.57 1.98
C LYS A 55 -3.13 11.18 2.01
N GLY A 56 -2.47 11.26 0.86
CA GLY A 56 -1.02 11.14 0.74
C GLY A 56 -0.32 12.49 0.85
N TYR A 57 1.01 12.46 0.79
CA TYR A 57 1.78 13.70 0.71
C TYR A 57 1.53 14.43 -0.62
N THR A 58 1.42 13.68 -1.71
CA THR A 58 1.23 14.22 -3.07
C THR A 58 -0.19 14.17 -3.61
N SER A 59 -1.10 13.43 -2.96
CA SER A 59 -2.43 13.11 -3.50
C SER A 59 -3.55 13.13 -2.46
N VAL A 60 -4.79 13.15 -2.95
CA VAL A 60 -5.97 12.67 -2.22
C VAL A 60 -6.50 11.41 -2.90
N VAL A 61 -7.14 10.51 -2.15
CA VAL A 61 -7.72 9.28 -2.69
C VAL A 61 -9.22 9.31 -2.45
N VAL A 62 -10.01 9.17 -3.51
CA VAL A 62 -11.48 9.14 -3.47
C VAL A 62 -12.01 7.88 -4.11
N LEU A 63 -13.29 7.57 -3.90
CA LEU A 63 -13.99 6.57 -4.71
C LEU A 63 -14.42 7.20 -6.03
N ALA A 64 -14.32 6.44 -7.12
CA ALA A 64 -14.78 6.85 -8.43
C ALA A 64 -15.49 5.69 -9.12
N LEU A 65 -16.55 6.02 -9.88
CA LEU A 65 -17.24 5.09 -10.74
C LEU A 65 -16.73 5.25 -12.18
N HIS A 66 -16.29 4.14 -12.76
CA HIS A 66 -15.79 4.06 -14.11
C HIS A 66 -16.70 3.18 -14.98
N ALA A 67 -16.94 3.58 -16.23
CA ALA A 67 -17.90 2.91 -17.12
C ALA A 67 -17.59 1.42 -17.35
N VAL A 68 -16.31 1.09 -17.58
CA VAL A 68 -15.85 -0.29 -17.82
C VAL A 68 -15.46 -1.04 -16.53
N HIS A 69 -14.72 -0.40 -15.63
CA HIS A 69 -14.11 -1.05 -14.48
C HIS A 69 -14.95 -0.99 -13.19
N GLY A 70 -16.08 -0.29 -13.22
CA GLY A 70 -16.95 -0.13 -12.05
C GLY A 70 -16.34 0.77 -10.98
N LEU A 71 -16.64 0.46 -9.72
CA LEU A 71 -16.20 1.24 -8.56
C LEU A 71 -14.72 0.94 -8.23
N GLY A 72 -13.92 1.96 -8.03
CA GLY A 72 -12.52 1.83 -7.60
C GLY A 72 -12.00 3.04 -6.84
N ALA A 73 -10.77 2.94 -6.35
CA ALA A 73 -10.07 4.03 -5.70
C ALA A 73 -9.31 4.87 -6.73
N LEU A 74 -9.61 6.17 -6.79
CA LEU A 74 -8.94 7.14 -7.63
C LEU A 74 -8.02 8.01 -6.76
N LYS A 75 -6.71 7.83 -6.93
CA LYS A 75 -5.69 8.74 -6.43
C LYS A 75 -5.59 9.93 -7.37
N VAL A 76 -5.76 11.13 -6.83
CA VAL A 76 -5.74 12.42 -7.55
C VAL A 76 -4.57 13.24 -7.04
N ARG A 77 -3.67 13.67 -7.94
CA ARG A 77 -2.54 14.53 -7.62
C ARG A 77 -3.03 15.89 -7.14
N ARG A 78 -2.52 16.32 -5.98
CA ARG A 78 -2.80 17.64 -5.42
C ARG A 78 -2.08 18.71 -6.22
N LEU A 79 -2.69 19.90 -6.32
CA LEU A 79 -2.09 21.03 -7.02
C LEU A 79 -0.87 21.62 -6.29
N ASP A 80 -0.79 21.42 -4.98
CA ASP A 80 0.35 21.83 -4.16
C ASP A 80 1.41 20.71 -4.01
N SER A 81 1.27 19.62 -4.76
CA SER A 81 2.24 18.52 -4.76
C SER A 81 3.59 19.00 -5.30
N ARG A 82 4.67 18.63 -4.60
CA ARG A 82 6.05 18.82 -5.10
C ARG A 82 6.40 17.88 -6.25
N ARG A 83 5.59 16.85 -6.49
CA ARG A 83 5.77 15.93 -7.62
C ARG A 83 4.96 16.39 -8.81
N ALA A 84 5.63 16.45 -9.95
CA ALA A 84 5.02 16.83 -11.22
C ALA A 84 4.06 15.77 -11.77
N SER A 85 4.26 14.49 -11.40
CA SER A 85 3.54 13.36 -11.99
C SER A 85 3.33 12.21 -10.99
N LEU A 86 2.23 11.47 -11.14
CA LEU A 86 1.95 10.17 -10.50
C LEU A 86 2.29 8.98 -11.41
N ALA A 87 2.71 9.19 -12.66
CA ALA A 87 2.87 8.13 -13.64
C ALA A 87 3.89 7.05 -13.19
N THR A 88 5.01 7.47 -12.59
CA THR A 88 5.99 6.54 -12.04
C THR A 88 5.41 5.68 -10.91
N GLU A 89 4.57 6.26 -10.06
CA GLU A 89 3.89 5.49 -9.02
C GLU A 89 2.93 4.47 -9.65
N GLY A 90 2.12 4.92 -10.61
CA GLY A 90 1.19 4.07 -11.36
C GLY A 90 1.88 2.90 -12.06
N GLU A 91 3.04 3.13 -12.67
CA GLU A 91 3.87 2.11 -13.31
C GLU A 91 4.37 1.05 -12.32
N LEU A 92 4.96 1.47 -11.19
CA LEU A 92 5.48 0.56 -10.17
C LEU A 92 4.36 -0.25 -9.52
N LEU A 93 3.25 0.42 -9.18
CA LEU A 93 2.07 -0.21 -8.63
C LEU A 93 1.45 -1.21 -9.63
N SER A 94 1.36 -0.84 -10.91
CA SER A 94 0.85 -1.71 -11.98
C SER A 94 1.70 -2.97 -12.10
N TYR A 95 3.02 -2.84 -12.14
CA TYR A 95 3.92 -4.01 -12.19
C TYR A 95 3.78 -4.88 -10.94
N ALA A 96 3.73 -4.29 -9.74
CA ALA A 96 3.49 -5.02 -8.50
C ALA A 96 2.12 -5.73 -8.47
N SER A 97 1.10 -5.16 -9.12
CA SER A 97 -0.22 -5.77 -9.21
C SER A 97 -0.20 -7.06 -10.03
N THR A 98 0.65 -7.15 -11.07
CA THR A 98 0.84 -8.38 -11.86
C THR A 98 1.47 -9.52 -11.05
N LEU A 99 2.21 -9.19 -10.00
CA LEU A 99 2.78 -10.15 -9.05
C LEU A 99 1.76 -10.57 -7.97
N GLY A 100 0.56 -9.99 -7.98
CA GLY A 100 -0.51 -10.26 -7.00
C GLY A 100 -0.36 -9.54 -5.66
N VAL A 101 0.71 -8.78 -5.45
CA VAL A 101 1.09 -8.17 -4.16
C VAL A 101 0.65 -6.71 -4.00
N ALA A 102 -0.08 -6.17 -4.97
CA ALA A 102 -0.66 -4.83 -4.93
C ALA A 102 -2.11 -4.83 -5.47
N PRO A 103 -2.90 -3.77 -5.21
CA PRO A 103 -4.20 -3.58 -5.86
C PRO A 103 -4.06 -3.60 -7.38
N ARG A 104 -5.07 -4.13 -8.08
CA ARG A 104 -5.11 -4.07 -9.54
C ARG A 104 -5.18 -2.62 -10.00
N VAL A 105 -4.33 -2.22 -10.95
CA VAL A 105 -4.37 -0.90 -11.59
C VAL A 105 -5.20 -0.98 -12.87
N TYR A 106 -6.08 -0.02 -13.05
CA TYR A 106 -6.96 0.09 -14.22
C TYR A 106 -6.55 1.22 -15.15
N TYR A 107 -6.08 2.33 -14.58
CA TYR A 107 -5.68 3.52 -15.32
C TYR A 107 -4.65 4.32 -14.53
N TYR A 108 -3.68 4.92 -15.20
CA TYR A 108 -2.84 5.95 -14.59
C TYR A 108 -2.31 6.93 -15.63
N ASP A 109 -2.06 8.16 -15.18
CA ASP A 109 -1.37 9.21 -15.93
C ASP A 109 -0.59 10.11 -14.95
N ASP A 110 -0.22 11.32 -15.37
CA ASP A 110 0.51 12.27 -14.53
C ASP A 110 -0.29 12.79 -13.32
N ASP A 111 -1.62 12.75 -13.35
CA ASP A 111 -2.48 13.28 -12.31
C ASP A 111 -3.30 12.24 -11.57
N TYR A 112 -3.45 11.05 -12.15
CA TYR A 112 -4.40 10.06 -11.68
C TYR A 112 -3.77 8.67 -11.59
N VAL A 113 -4.16 7.92 -10.56
CA VAL A 113 -3.98 6.47 -10.50
C VAL A 113 -5.30 5.87 -10.04
N PHE A 114 -5.92 5.06 -10.89
CA PHE A 114 -7.17 4.37 -10.60
C PHE A 114 -6.92 2.88 -10.43
N MET A 115 -7.35 2.36 -9.29
CA MET A 115 -7.03 1.02 -8.85
C MET A 115 -8.20 0.39 -8.10
N GLU A 116 -8.09 -0.92 -7.89
CA GLU A 116 -8.98 -1.70 -7.05
C GLU A 116 -9.21 -1.03 -5.69
N TYR A 117 -10.48 -0.87 -5.34
CA TYR A 117 -10.86 -0.41 -4.01
C TYR A 117 -10.78 -1.59 -3.02
N LEU A 118 -9.91 -1.45 -2.02
CA LEU A 118 -9.79 -2.41 -0.92
C LEU A 118 -10.84 -2.11 0.15
N ASP A 119 -11.95 -2.83 0.10
CA ASP A 119 -13.03 -2.77 1.09
C ASP A 119 -12.51 -3.12 2.50
N SER A 120 -12.78 -2.26 3.47
CA SER A 120 -12.32 -2.42 4.86
C SER A 120 -12.97 -3.61 5.58
N SER A 121 -14.09 -4.14 5.07
CA SER A 121 -14.69 -5.39 5.55
C SER A 121 -13.91 -6.63 5.13
N LYS A 122 -13.11 -6.54 4.05
CA LYS A 122 -12.35 -7.66 3.46
C LYS A 122 -10.84 -7.52 3.64
N CYS A 123 -10.37 -6.33 3.96
CA CYS A 123 -8.96 -5.99 4.08
C CYS A 123 -8.71 -5.25 5.40
N THR A 124 -7.75 -5.71 6.18
CA THR A 124 -7.34 -5.05 7.43
C THR A 124 -5.85 -4.70 7.38
N PRO A 125 -5.40 -3.55 7.91
CA PRO A 125 -3.98 -3.27 8.05
C PRO A 125 -3.25 -4.40 8.77
N PHE A 126 -2.08 -4.78 8.25
CA PHE A 126 -1.27 -5.88 8.79
C PHE A 126 -0.92 -5.65 10.26
N GLU A 127 -0.53 -4.43 10.62
CA GLU A 127 -0.17 -4.06 11.98
C GLU A 127 -1.32 -4.28 12.97
N GLU A 128 -2.55 -3.91 12.59
CA GLU A 128 -3.75 -4.11 13.41
C GLU A 128 -4.11 -5.60 13.56
N SER A 129 -4.05 -6.35 12.46
CA SER A 129 -4.29 -7.80 12.48
C SER A 129 -3.25 -8.54 13.31
N LEU A 130 -1.97 -8.21 13.16
CA LEU A 130 -0.88 -8.80 13.92
C LEU A 130 -1.01 -8.49 15.42
N ALA A 131 -1.34 -7.24 15.78
CA ALA A 131 -1.56 -6.85 17.16
C ALA A 131 -2.67 -7.68 17.82
N ARG A 132 -3.81 -7.88 17.14
CA ARG A 132 -4.91 -8.72 17.65
C ARG A 132 -4.46 -10.17 17.90
N LEU A 133 -3.72 -10.76 16.97
CA LEU A 133 -3.22 -12.14 17.09
C LEU A 133 -2.25 -12.29 18.26
N VAL A 134 -1.31 -11.35 18.42
CA VAL A 134 -0.33 -11.35 19.52
C VAL A 134 -1.04 -11.19 20.86
N VAL A 135 -1.98 -10.27 20.99
CA VAL A 135 -2.75 -10.05 22.23
C VAL A 135 -3.59 -11.26 22.60
N LYS A 136 -4.16 -11.96 21.62
CA LYS A 136 -4.92 -13.20 21.83
C LYS A 136 -4.03 -14.39 22.20
N GLY A 137 -2.72 -14.31 21.97
CA GLY A 137 -1.80 -15.44 22.13
C GLY A 137 -1.92 -16.49 21.01
N ASP A 138 -2.43 -16.09 19.84
CA ASP A 138 -2.62 -16.98 18.68
C ASP A 138 -1.30 -17.13 17.89
N VAL A 139 -0.42 -18.01 18.39
CA VAL A 139 0.94 -18.17 17.86
C VAL A 139 0.92 -18.63 16.39
N GLU A 140 0.05 -19.58 16.02
CA GLU A 140 -0.05 -20.06 14.64
C GLU A 140 -0.60 -18.99 13.70
N GLY A 141 -1.60 -18.22 14.16
CA GLY A 141 -2.08 -17.06 13.42
C GLY A 141 -0.97 -16.02 13.19
N VAL A 142 -0.16 -15.73 14.20
CA VAL A 142 1.02 -14.85 14.08
C VAL A 142 2.01 -15.40 13.03
N ARG A 143 2.37 -16.68 13.12
CA ARG A 143 3.29 -17.33 12.16
C ARG A 143 2.79 -17.18 10.73
N SER A 144 1.53 -17.54 10.50
CA SER A 144 0.89 -17.47 9.19
C SER A 144 0.84 -16.05 8.65
N ALA A 145 0.41 -15.08 9.47
CA ALA A 145 0.30 -13.68 9.06
C ALA A 145 1.65 -13.07 8.68
N VAL A 146 2.68 -13.26 9.52
CA VAL A 146 4.03 -12.75 9.24
C VAL A 146 4.61 -13.44 8.00
N SER A 147 4.51 -14.76 7.90
CA SER A 147 5.03 -15.54 6.77
C SER A 147 4.46 -15.07 5.43
N ARG A 148 3.13 -14.89 5.35
CA ARG A 148 2.44 -14.41 4.14
C ARG A 148 2.91 -13.02 3.70
N VAL A 149 3.15 -12.12 4.66
CA VAL A 149 3.67 -10.79 4.33
C VAL A 149 5.12 -10.86 3.86
N LEU A 150 5.96 -11.68 4.50
CA LEU A 150 7.35 -11.85 4.05
C LEU A 150 7.42 -12.43 2.63
N ASP A 151 6.53 -13.35 2.26
CA ASP A 151 6.43 -13.87 0.89
C ASP A 151 6.10 -12.76 -0.13
N ALA A 152 5.13 -11.91 0.19
CA ALA A 152 4.77 -10.78 -0.66
C ALA A 152 5.93 -9.79 -0.82
N LEU A 153 6.65 -9.49 0.28
CA LEU A 153 7.80 -8.58 0.23
C LEU A 153 9.02 -9.19 -0.46
N PHE A 154 9.20 -10.51 -0.36
CA PHE A 154 10.19 -11.25 -1.12
C PHE A 154 9.95 -11.14 -2.62
N LEU A 155 8.71 -11.28 -3.09
CA LEU A 155 8.37 -11.09 -4.50
C LEU A 155 8.77 -9.67 -4.97
N LEU A 156 8.51 -8.65 -4.16
CA LEU A 156 8.93 -7.29 -4.49
C LEU A 156 10.45 -7.15 -4.59
N ASP A 157 11.17 -7.63 -3.58
CA ASP A 157 12.64 -7.59 -3.57
C ASP A 157 13.24 -8.37 -4.75
N LYS A 158 12.70 -9.56 -5.06
CA LYS A 158 13.14 -10.44 -6.17
C LYS A 158 12.94 -9.78 -7.53
N HIS A 159 11.87 -8.98 -7.68
CA HIS A 159 11.56 -8.25 -8.91
C HIS A 159 12.15 -6.83 -8.96
N GLY A 160 13.00 -6.46 -7.99
CA GLY A 160 13.70 -5.17 -7.96
C GLY A 160 12.78 -3.99 -7.69
N LEU A 161 11.69 -4.20 -6.95
CA LEU A 161 10.75 -3.17 -6.53
C LEU A 161 10.99 -2.82 -5.07
N PHE A 162 11.51 -1.63 -4.78
CA PHE A 162 11.82 -1.22 -3.41
C PHE A 162 10.85 -0.14 -2.95
N HIS A 163 10.01 -0.45 -1.96
CA HIS A 163 8.93 0.41 -1.45
C HIS A 163 9.45 1.59 -0.61
N ARG A 164 10.55 1.37 0.12
CA ARG A 164 11.29 2.33 0.97
C ARG A 164 10.59 2.79 2.25
N GLU A 165 9.31 2.54 2.47
CA GLU A 165 8.60 3.01 3.68
C GLU A 165 8.11 1.89 4.61
N LEU A 166 8.46 0.63 4.34
CA LEU A 166 8.04 -0.52 5.15
C LEU A 166 8.72 -0.64 6.52
N ASN A 167 9.56 0.34 6.86
CA ASN A 167 10.14 0.48 8.19
C ASN A 167 9.14 1.13 9.19
N ARG A 168 8.00 1.61 8.68
CA ARG A 168 6.83 2.11 9.40
C ARG A 168 5.57 1.67 8.60
N PRO A 169 5.23 0.38 8.62
CA PRO A 169 4.27 -0.18 7.67
C PRO A 169 2.86 0.39 7.83
N GLY A 170 2.39 0.79 9.02
CA GLY A 170 1.08 1.43 9.20
C GLY A 170 -0.03 0.75 8.40
N SER A 171 -0.67 1.50 7.50
CA SER A 171 -1.67 1.00 6.55
C SER A 171 -1.10 0.70 5.15
N HIS A 172 0.22 0.68 4.96
CA HIS A 172 0.87 0.39 3.68
C HIS A 172 0.83 -1.11 3.35
N ILE A 173 0.61 -1.98 4.34
CA ILE A 173 0.43 -3.42 4.12
C ILE A 173 -0.97 -3.79 4.59
N MET A 174 -1.80 -4.25 3.66
CA MET A 174 -3.15 -4.76 3.94
C MET A 174 -3.14 -6.28 3.83
N VAL A 175 -3.77 -6.96 4.78
CA VAL A 175 -4.08 -8.39 4.70
C VAL A 175 -5.54 -8.51 4.31
N CYS A 176 -5.78 -9.05 3.11
CA CYS A 176 -7.11 -9.26 2.55
C CYS A 176 -7.42 -10.76 2.42
N GLU A 177 -8.70 -11.09 2.23
CA GLU A 177 -9.14 -12.44 1.86
C GLU A 177 -8.36 -12.97 0.65
N GLY A 178 -8.16 -12.13 -0.38
CA GLY A 178 -7.43 -12.46 -1.61
C GLY A 178 -5.90 -12.36 -1.53
N GLY A 179 -5.30 -12.11 -0.37
CA GLY A 179 -3.85 -12.03 -0.21
C GLY A 179 -3.35 -10.73 0.42
N VAL A 180 -2.02 -10.55 0.40
CA VAL A 180 -1.38 -9.33 0.91
C VAL A 180 -1.34 -8.28 -0.19
N LYS A 181 -1.74 -7.05 0.14
CA LYS A 181 -1.74 -5.91 -0.77
C LYS A 181 -0.89 -4.78 -0.19
N VAL A 182 0.15 -4.40 -0.92
CA VAL A 182 1.03 -3.27 -0.58
C VAL A 182 0.50 -2.00 -1.25
N LEU A 183 0.32 -0.97 -0.44
CA LEU A 183 -0.21 0.35 -0.80
C LEU A 183 0.89 1.42 -0.70
N ASP A 184 0.54 2.63 -1.13
CA ASP A 184 1.37 3.84 -1.09
C ASP A 184 2.75 3.67 -1.74
N TRP A 185 2.78 3.77 -3.07
CA TRP A 185 3.98 3.54 -3.86
C TRP A 185 4.76 4.83 -4.15
N GLU A 186 4.42 5.93 -3.48
CA GLU A 186 4.99 7.25 -3.76
C GLU A 186 6.52 7.25 -3.61
N SER A 187 7.04 6.63 -2.56
CA SER A 187 8.48 6.51 -2.28
C SER A 187 9.16 5.33 -2.97
N ALA A 188 8.40 4.52 -3.71
CA ALA A 188 8.92 3.32 -4.33
C ALA A 188 9.89 3.63 -5.49
N SER A 189 10.76 2.66 -5.80
CA SER A 189 11.80 2.82 -6.82
C SER A 189 12.27 1.48 -7.37
N ARG A 190 12.85 1.50 -8.58
CA ARG A 190 13.60 0.36 -9.14
C ARG A 190 15.10 0.37 -8.83
N SER A 191 15.59 1.45 -8.20
CA SER A 191 16.99 1.65 -7.90
C SER A 191 17.25 1.50 -6.41
N GLY A 192 18.29 0.75 -6.05
CA GLY A 192 18.69 0.54 -4.66
C GLY A 192 18.99 -0.91 -4.35
N LYS A 193 19.13 -1.18 -3.06
CA LYS A 193 19.33 -2.54 -2.54
C LYS A 193 17.98 -3.10 -2.05
N PRO A 194 17.77 -4.44 -2.15
CA PRO A 194 16.66 -5.13 -1.52
C PRO A 194 16.53 -4.74 -0.05
N SER A 195 15.34 -4.26 0.31
CA SER A 195 15.12 -3.75 1.65
C SER A 195 13.74 -4.01 2.20
N ASN A 196 12.74 -4.37 1.39
CA ASN A 196 11.34 -4.43 1.84
C ASN A 196 11.20 -5.40 3.02
N LEU A 197 11.67 -6.63 2.82
CA LEU A 197 11.62 -7.66 3.86
C LEU A 197 12.39 -7.20 5.10
N THR A 198 13.59 -6.68 4.92
CA THR A 198 14.46 -6.29 6.05
C THR A 198 13.94 -5.08 6.82
N GLN A 199 13.26 -4.14 6.14
CA GLN A 199 12.62 -2.98 6.74
C GLN A 199 11.46 -3.42 7.63
N LEU A 200 10.64 -4.37 7.14
CA LEU A 200 9.54 -4.92 7.93
C LEU A 200 10.06 -5.71 9.13
N VAL A 201 11.03 -6.62 8.95
CA VAL A 201 11.57 -7.41 10.06
C VAL A 201 12.19 -6.51 11.12
N SER A 202 12.97 -5.50 10.71
CA SER A 202 13.51 -4.50 11.65
C SER A 202 12.40 -3.73 12.40
N TYR A 203 11.31 -3.37 11.72
CA TYR A 203 10.15 -2.77 12.37
C TYR A 203 9.53 -3.72 13.41
N LEU A 204 9.30 -4.99 13.06
CA LEU A 204 8.69 -5.98 13.95
C LEU A 204 9.50 -6.22 15.23
N LEU A 205 10.82 -6.25 15.12
CA LEU A 205 11.70 -6.52 16.27
C LEU A 205 11.88 -5.32 17.19
N HIS A 206 11.82 -4.09 16.67
CA HIS A 206 12.26 -2.91 17.41
C HIS A 206 11.24 -1.78 17.56
N ARG A 207 10.20 -1.73 16.71
CA ARG A 207 9.24 -0.61 16.69
C ARG A 207 7.78 -1.03 16.79
N PHE A 208 7.47 -2.27 16.48
CA PHE A 208 6.13 -2.80 16.69
C PHE A 208 5.78 -2.76 18.18
N LYS A 209 4.57 -2.26 18.49
CA LYS A 209 4.10 -2.05 19.87
C LYS A 209 4.19 -3.30 20.74
N TYR A 210 4.02 -4.49 20.15
CA TYR A 210 4.07 -5.78 20.83
C TYR A 210 5.31 -6.60 20.48
N SER A 211 6.44 -5.94 20.20
CA SER A 211 7.70 -6.59 19.79
C SER A 211 8.18 -7.63 20.79
N ASP A 212 8.17 -7.35 22.10
CA ASP A 212 8.63 -8.30 23.12
C ASP A 212 7.69 -9.50 23.30
N GLN A 213 6.39 -9.31 23.13
CA GLN A 213 5.44 -10.43 23.09
C GLN A 213 5.64 -11.27 21.83
N LEU A 214 5.83 -10.62 20.68
CA LEU A 214 6.09 -11.29 19.39
C LEU A 214 7.34 -12.15 19.47
N LYS A 215 8.46 -11.60 19.96
CA LYS A 215 9.74 -12.32 20.12
C LYS A 215 9.61 -13.53 21.03
N ARG A 216 8.89 -13.40 22.15
CA ARG A 216 8.63 -14.53 23.06
C ARG A 216 7.74 -15.60 22.43
N ALA A 217 6.64 -15.18 21.79
CA ALA A 217 5.69 -16.09 21.15
C ALA A 217 6.34 -16.94 20.04
N LEU A 218 7.28 -16.35 19.31
CA LEU A 218 7.99 -16.99 18.20
C LEU A 218 9.38 -17.53 18.58
N ASN A 219 9.81 -17.39 19.84
CA ASN A 219 11.14 -17.79 20.32
C ASN A 219 12.30 -17.22 19.46
N ILE A 220 12.22 -15.93 19.12
CA ILE A 220 13.15 -15.26 18.21
C ILE A 220 14.50 -15.01 18.90
N LYS A 221 15.59 -15.40 18.22
CA LYS A 221 16.96 -15.03 18.59
C LYS A 221 17.45 -13.92 17.65
N GLU A 222 17.47 -12.68 18.14
CA GLU A 222 17.71 -11.49 17.31
C GLU A 222 19.04 -11.55 16.53
N ASP A 223 20.13 -11.98 17.16
CA ASP A 223 21.45 -12.05 16.50
C ASP A 223 21.43 -12.96 15.26
N ALA A 224 20.77 -14.13 15.36
CA ALA A 224 20.61 -15.07 14.25
C ALA A 224 19.74 -14.48 13.12
N VAL A 225 18.71 -13.69 13.47
CA VAL A 225 17.90 -12.99 12.47
C VAL A 225 18.74 -11.94 11.74
N LEU A 226 19.57 -11.17 12.45
CA LEU A 226 20.41 -10.14 11.83
C LEU A 226 21.40 -10.73 10.82
N GLU A 227 22.00 -11.88 11.11
CA GLU A 227 22.88 -12.59 10.19
C GLU A 227 22.15 -13.06 8.92
N THR A 228 20.98 -13.69 9.08
CA THR A 228 20.18 -14.15 7.93
C THR A 228 19.65 -12.99 7.07
N LEU A 229 19.30 -11.85 7.68
CA LEU A 229 18.92 -10.65 6.92
C LEU A 229 20.10 -10.06 6.12
N ARG A 230 21.34 -10.15 6.63
CA ARG A 230 22.54 -9.74 5.86
C ARG A 230 22.75 -10.65 4.65
N ALA A 231 22.64 -11.97 4.83
CA ALA A 231 22.73 -12.93 3.74
C ALA A 231 21.66 -12.69 2.68
N TYR A 232 20.41 -12.47 3.11
CA TYR A 232 19.28 -12.13 2.24
C TYR A 232 19.53 -10.88 1.39
N LYS A 233 20.06 -9.80 1.98
CA LYS A 233 20.37 -8.57 1.23
C LYS A 233 21.43 -8.77 0.15
N ASN A 234 22.35 -9.70 0.37
CA ASN A 234 23.42 -10.01 -0.58
C ASN A 234 22.92 -10.92 -1.72
N SER A 235 21.95 -11.80 -1.44
CA SER A 235 21.37 -12.70 -2.44
C SER A 235 19.90 -12.96 -2.13
N VAL A 236 19.02 -12.35 -2.93
CA VAL A 236 17.56 -12.52 -2.81
C VAL A 236 17.16 -13.82 -3.50
N ASN A 237 16.98 -14.88 -2.71
CA ASN A 237 16.56 -16.19 -3.18
C ASN A 237 15.70 -16.91 -2.11
N GLU A 238 15.08 -18.03 -2.49
CA GLU A 238 14.16 -18.78 -1.63
C GLU A 238 14.86 -19.41 -0.43
N GLU A 239 16.12 -19.85 -0.58
CA GLU A 239 16.91 -20.40 0.52
C GLU A 239 17.10 -19.36 1.62
N ASN A 240 17.51 -18.15 1.27
CA ASN A 240 17.70 -17.06 2.22
C ASN A 240 16.38 -16.59 2.84
N LEU A 241 15.28 -16.56 2.08
CA LEU A 241 13.95 -16.31 2.63
C LEU A 241 13.58 -17.35 3.70
N ASN A 242 13.77 -18.64 3.38
CA ASN A 242 13.45 -19.74 4.28
C ASN A 242 14.32 -19.72 5.55
N ASN A 243 15.61 -19.34 5.41
CA ASN A 243 16.50 -19.15 6.55
C ASN A 243 16.01 -18.02 7.46
N VAL A 244 15.60 -16.88 6.91
CA VAL A 244 14.99 -15.79 7.70
C VAL A 244 13.71 -16.27 8.40
N LYS A 245 12.81 -16.97 7.68
CA LYS A 245 11.56 -17.51 8.25
C LYS A 245 11.82 -18.48 9.41
N ARG A 246 12.84 -19.35 9.28
CA ARG A 246 13.25 -20.28 10.34
C ARG A 246 13.77 -19.55 11.57
N CYS A 247 14.65 -18.56 11.39
CA CYS A 247 15.18 -17.75 12.50
C CYS A 247 14.10 -16.90 13.20
N LEU A 248 13.04 -16.52 12.48
CA LEU A 248 11.86 -15.86 13.02
C LEU A 248 10.85 -16.83 13.65
N GLY A 249 11.12 -18.15 13.68
CA GLY A 249 10.22 -19.15 14.26
C GLY A 249 8.90 -19.34 13.49
N LEU A 250 8.89 -19.05 12.19
CA LEU A 250 7.69 -19.09 11.33
C LEU A 250 7.42 -20.45 10.69
N VAL A 251 8.39 -21.36 10.72
CA VAL A 251 8.28 -22.73 10.20
C VAL A 251 8.46 -23.67 11.38
N GLN A 252 7.58 -24.65 11.55
CA GLN A 252 7.82 -25.74 12.50
C GLN A 252 8.97 -26.60 11.97
N LEU A 253 9.96 -26.87 12.83
CA LEU A 253 11.06 -27.80 12.55
C LEU A 253 10.57 -29.25 12.57
#